data_AF-A0A7D7PUC2-F1
#
_entry.id   AF-A0A7D7PUC2-F1
#
_cell.length_a   1.000
_cell.length_b   1.000
_cell.length_c   1.000
_cell.angle_alpha   90.00
_cell.angle_beta   90.00
_cell.angle_gamma   90.00
#
_symmetry.space_group_name_H-M   'P 1'
#
loop_
_entity.id
_entity.type
_entity.pdbx_description
1 polymer ?
#
loop_
_entity_poly.entity_id
_entity_poly.type
_entity_poly.pdbx_seq_one_letter_code
_entity_poly.pdbx_strand_id
1 'polypeptide(L)'
;MPRTRHAVVIPALLVLALGGLTACGSQSAEEPQATSTAARNAPTSGIRSQAPTTTPSALDGTQPTSQPTQQPAAKPSGTPNGADGADEETTSSATPEPSGSCGTESAKKAVDDNLDNVPGVDDPSMWTIDDLDTYDPCAALSWVTLSGGGTGSSIRQQMLFHDGDYLGTTTSTPIGFHPATVRLSDSSIQVTYTYTRGGESNADASGRAVSVYSWNPDTESIDHSGEWPPGIG
;
A
#
# COMPACT_ATOMS: atom_id res chain seq x y z
N MET A 1 36.41 -43.02 -26.86
CA MET A 1 36.57 -44.46 -26.48
C MET A 1 38.06 -44.78 -26.54
N PRO A 2 38.68 -45.59 -25.63
CA PRO A 2 38.13 -46.51 -24.62
C PRO A 2 38.38 -46.01 -23.17
N ARG A 3 37.49 -46.20 -22.19
CA ARG A 3 37.02 -47.39 -21.45
C ARG A 3 37.98 -47.93 -20.37
N THR A 4 37.48 -47.82 -19.13
CA THR A 4 37.55 -48.76 -17.98
C THR A 4 38.84 -48.94 -17.17
N ARG A 5 38.68 -48.80 -15.84
CA ARG A 5 39.10 -49.73 -14.76
C ARG A 5 38.36 -49.31 -13.48
N HIS A 6 37.28 -50.01 -13.12
CA HIS A 6 37.21 -51.11 -12.14
C HIS A 6 36.92 -50.62 -10.71
N ALA A 7 35.73 -51.03 -10.24
CA ALA A 7 35.24 -50.91 -8.89
C ALA A 7 36.08 -51.73 -7.89
N VAL A 8 36.18 -51.22 -6.66
CA VAL A 8 36.44 -52.03 -5.47
C VAL A 8 35.33 -51.72 -4.48
N VAL A 9 34.51 -52.74 -4.24
CA VAL A 9 33.59 -52.88 -3.11
C VAL A 9 34.38 -53.56 -1.98
N ILE A 10 33.86 -53.49 -0.73
CA ILE A 10 34.01 -54.41 0.44
C ILE A 10 34.39 -53.62 1.71
N PRO A 11 33.83 -53.88 2.93
CA PRO A 11 32.45 -54.11 3.34
C PRO A 11 32.10 -53.31 4.64
N ALA A 12 30.89 -53.50 5.17
CA ALA A 12 30.41 -52.95 6.43
C ALA A 12 31.07 -53.55 7.68
N LEU A 13 31.19 -52.75 8.75
CA LEU A 13 31.37 -53.25 10.12
C LEU A 13 30.41 -52.53 11.07
N LEU A 14 29.49 -53.33 11.59
CA LEU A 14 28.41 -53.01 12.50
C LEU A 14 28.94 -53.07 13.94
N VAL A 15 28.72 -52.04 14.76
CA VAL A 15 28.85 -52.15 16.22
C VAL A 15 27.58 -51.65 16.87
N LEU A 16 26.85 -52.62 17.45
CA LEU A 16 25.76 -52.43 18.40
C LEU A 16 26.29 -51.90 19.73
N ALA A 17 25.59 -50.94 20.31
CA ALA A 17 25.57 -50.72 21.75
C ALA A 17 24.10 -50.67 22.23
N LEU A 18 23.73 -51.69 23.00
CA LEU A 18 22.46 -51.86 23.70
C LEU A 18 22.61 -51.34 25.14
N GLY A 19 21.56 -50.67 25.63
CA GLY A 19 21.08 -50.89 27.00
C GLY A 19 21.18 -49.72 27.98
N GLY A 20 20.00 -49.27 28.45
CA GLY A 20 19.82 -48.45 29.65
C GLY A 20 18.36 -48.02 29.82
N LEU A 21 17.58 -48.84 30.53
CA LEU A 21 16.14 -48.72 30.83
C LEU A 21 15.82 -47.75 32.00
N THR A 22 14.52 -47.44 32.12
CA THR A 22 13.73 -47.11 33.34
C THR A 22 13.58 -45.61 33.68
N ALA A 23 12.41 -45.04 33.98
CA ALA A 23 10.98 -45.39 33.91
C ALA A 23 10.15 -44.16 34.40
N CYS A 24 8.84 -44.14 34.09
CA CYS A 24 7.72 -43.36 34.69
C CYS A 24 7.83 -41.82 34.72
N GLY A 25 6.84 -41.03 34.32
CA GLY A 25 5.44 -41.28 34.02
C GLY A 25 4.67 -39.94 34.07
N SER A 26 3.42 -39.97 33.63
CA SER A 26 2.38 -38.91 33.75
C SER A 26 2.14 -38.02 32.52
N GLN A 27 1.41 -38.62 31.58
CA GLN A 27 0.29 -38.03 30.86
C GLN A 27 -0.45 -36.91 31.63
N SER A 28 -0.60 -35.72 31.02
CA SER A 28 -1.81 -34.88 31.09
C SER A 28 -1.72 -33.72 30.09
N ALA A 29 -2.78 -33.60 29.30
CA ALA A 29 -3.27 -32.43 28.56
C ALA A 29 -2.37 -31.79 27.48
N GLU A 30 -2.73 -32.14 26.25
CA GLU A 30 -2.69 -31.31 25.04
C GLU A 30 -3.04 -29.84 25.33
N GLU A 31 -2.11 -28.93 25.04
CA GLU A 31 -2.39 -27.53 24.77
C GLU A 31 -1.49 -27.12 23.60
N PRO A 32 -2.02 -26.72 22.43
CA PRO A 32 -1.18 -26.27 21.33
C PRO A 32 -0.70 -24.87 21.67
N GLN A 33 0.47 -24.75 22.31
CA GLN A 33 1.18 -23.48 22.32
C GLN A 33 1.59 -23.18 20.89
N ALA A 34 0.85 -22.25 20.28
CA ALA A 34 1.19 -21.61 19.02
C ALA A 34 2.63 -21.11 19.11
N THR A 35 3.55 -21.88 18.54
CA THR A 35 4.90 -21.43 18.28
C THR A 35 4.74 -20.39 17.19
N SER A 36 4.66 -19.13 17.62
CA SER A 36 4.66 -17.98 16.73
C SER A 36 6.03 -17.92 16.07
N THR A 37 6.21 -18.72 15.03
CA THR A 37 7.27 -18.54 14.05
C THR A 37 6.94 -17.24 13.35
N ALA A 38 7.41 -16.13 13.91
CA ALA A 38 7.51 -14.87 13.23
C ALA A 38 8.40 -15.11 12.01
N ALA A 39 7.76 -15.35 10.86
CA ALA A 39 8.40 -15.30 9.56
C ALA A 39 8.90 -13.87 9.38
N ARG A 40 10.15 -13.62 9.75
CA ARG A 40 10.90 -12.45 9.29
C ARG A 40 11.24 -12.68 7.83
N ASN A 41 10.33 -12.27 6.96
CA ASN A 41 10.59 -12.12 5.54
C ASN A 41 10.55 -10.62 5.23
N ALA A 42 11.74 -10.05 4.97
CA ALA A 42 12.02 -8.74 4.36
C ALA A 42 11.39 -7.48 5.03
N PRO A 43 12.02 -6.29 4.94
CA PRO A 43 11.40 -5.07 5.43
C PRO A 43 10.24 -4.68 4.49
N THR A 44 9.03 -5.17 4.76
CA THR A 44 7.83 -4.38 4.48
C THR A 44 7.70 -3.40 5.63
N SER A 45 8.63 -2.44 5.71
CA SER A 45 8.63 -1.47 6.79
C SER A 45 7.71 -0.33 6.37
N GLY A 46 6.48 -0.32 6.88
CA GLY A 46 5.67 0.89 6.92
C GLY A 46 4.19 0.73 6.65
N ILE A 47 3.70 -0.30 5.96
CA ILE A 47 2.26 -0.39 5.64
C ILE A 47 1.54 -1.32 6.61
N ARG A 48 0.71 -0.75 7.46
CA ARG A 48 -0.22 -1.46 8.33
C ARG A 48 -1.55 -1.62 7.60
N SER A 49 -1.90 -2.85 7.24
CA SER A 49 -3.24 -3.16 6.76
C SER A 49 -4.23 -3.09 7.92
N GLN A 50 -5.22 -2.22 7.83
CA GLN A 50 -6.38 -2.23 8.73
C GLN A 50 -7.57 -2.85 8.01
N ALA A 51 -8.12 -3.91 8.60
CA ALA A 51 -9.29 -4.59 8.07
C ALA A 51 -10.51 -3.64 8.08
N PRO A 52 -11.36 -3.65 7.04
CA PRO A 52 -12.56 -2.81 7.02
C PRO A 52 -13.48 -3.22 8.17
N THR A 53 -13.69 -2.31 9.13
CA THR A 53 -14.68 -2.49 10.19
C THR A 53 -16.06 -2.16 9.63
N THR A 54 -16.75 -3.17 9.11
CA THR A 54 -18.14 -3.01 8.68
C THR A 54 -19.06 -3.00 9.91
N THR A 55 -19.46 -1.82 10.37
CA THR A 55 -20.60 -1.68 11.29
C THR A 55 -21.84 -1.37 10.46
N PRO A 56 -22.86 -2.24 10.41
CA PRO A 56 -24.10 -1.95 9.72
C PRO A 56 -25.01 -1.12 10.62
N SER A 57 -25.16 0.18 10.34
CA SER A 57 -26.27 0.98 10.86
C SER A 57 -27.46 0.84 9.93
N ALA A 58 -28.39 -0.03 10.31
CA ALA A 58 -29.73 -0.07 9.73
C ALA A 58 -30.62 0.96 10.43
N LEU A 59 -31.15 1.95 9.70
CA LEU A 59 -32.40 2.64 10.00
C LEU A 59 -33.06 3.16 8.70
N ASP A 60 -34.04 2.38 8.25
CA ASP A 60 -35.40 2.75 7.82
C ASP A 60 -35.71 4.11 7.15
N GLY A 61 -36.36 4.03 5.97
CA GLY A 61 -37.40 4.95 5.43
C GLY A 61 -36.98 6.41 5.12
N THR A 62 -37.29 7.05 3.99
CA THR A 62 -38.43 6.94 3.08
C THR A 62 -38.11 7.81 1.85
N GLN A 63 -38.38 7.30 0.66
CA GLN A 63 -38.34 8.03 -0.61
C GLN A 63 -39.34 9.21 -0.59
N PRO A 64 -39.04 10.35 -1.26
CA PRO A 64 -39.91 10.67 -2.39
C PRO A 64 -39.18 11.19 -3.63
N THR A 65 -39.71 10.72 -4.75
CA THR A 65 -39.51 11.16 -6.13
C THR A 65 -40.07 12.58 -6.32
N SER A 66 -39.37 13.47 -7.03
CA SER A 66 -39.98 14.51 -7.87
C SER A 66 -38.98 15.09 -8.89
N GLN A 67 -39.39 15.00 -10.15
CA GLN A 67 -38.73 15.49 -11.37
C GLN A 67 -38.90 17.02 -11.55
N PRO A 68 -38.27 17.63 -12.57
CA PRO A 68 -37.81 19.02 -12.55
C PRO A 68 -38.84 19.98 -13.15
N THR A 69 -38.83 21.24 -12.70
CA THR A 69 -39.49 22.33 -13.43
C THR A 69 -38.50 23.47 -13.62
N GLN A 70 -38.31 23.82 -14.88
CA GLN A 70 -37.44 24.89 -15.36
C GLN A 70 -38.02 26.27 -15.01
N GLN A 71 -37.17 27.24 -14.69
CA GLN A 71 -37.53 28.65 -14.83
C GLN A 71 -36.32 29.52 -15.25
N PRO A 72 -36.51 30.53 -16.14
CA PRO A 72 -35.44 31.23 -16.85
C PRO A 72 -34.74 32.37 -16.10
N ALA A 73 -33.63 32.79 -16.70
CA ALA A 73 -32.74 33.88 -16.33
C ALA A 73 -33.39 35.27 -16.22
N ALA A 74 -33.01 36.03 -15.19
CA ALA A 74 -32.86 37.48 -15.24
C ALA A 74 -31.90 37.96 -14.11
N LYS A 75 -30.93 38.79 -14.48
CA LYS A 75 -29.98 39.57 -13.66
C LYS A 75 -30.17 41.04 -14.07
N PRO A 76 -29.65 42.09 -13.39
CA PRO A 76 -29.33 42.35 -11.97
C PRO A 76 -30.09 43.59 -11.43
N SER A 77 -29.97 43.90 -10.13
CA SER A 77 -29.52 45.23 -9.63
C SER A 77 -29.72 45.36 -8.12
N GLY A 78 -28.75 45.98 -7.44
CA GLY A 78 -28.94 46.64 -6.14
C GLY A 78 -28.02 46.16 -5.02
N THR A 79 -26.83 46.75 -4.94
CA THR A 79 -26.08 46.98 -3.68
C THR A 79 -26.36 48.45 -3.33
N PRO A 80 -26.59 48.89 -2.06
CA PRO A 80 -25.59 48.71 -1.01
C PRO A 80 -26.03 48.59 0.47
N ASN A 81 -25.08 48.04 1.23
CA ASN A 81 -24.69 48.28 2.63
C ASN A 81 -25.68 48.07 3.79
N GLY A 82 -25.23 47.28 4.76
CA GLY A 82 -25.68 47.31 6.14
C GLY A 82 -25.06 46.18 6.95
N ALA A 83 -24.02 46.49 7.71
CA ALA A 83 -23.40 45.60 8.69
C ALA A 83 -24.40 45.17 9.77
N ASP A 84 -24.31 43.93 10.26
CA ASP A 84 -23.94 43.62 11.65
C ASP A 84 -23.76 42.11 11.82
N GLY A 85 -22.90 41.72 12.76
CA GLY A 85 -22.47 40.34 12.96
C GLY A 85 -23.48 39.46 13.70
N ALA A 86 -23.38 38.16 13.45
CA ALA A 86 -23.68 37.14 14.44
C ALA A 86 -22.87 35.89 14.08
N ASP A 87 -22.05 35.48 15.04
CA ASP A 87 -21.15 34.34 15.08
C ASP A 87 -21.77 33.06 14.52
N GLU A 88 -21.19 32.53 13.43
CA GLU A 88 -21.26 31.10 13.16
C GLU A 88 -19.99 30.47 13.72
N GLU A 89 -20.19 29.67 14.77
CA GLU A 89 -19.26 28.72 15.34
C GLU A 89 -18.80 27.76 14.23
N THR A 90 -17.70 28.13 13.57
CA THR A 90 -16.95 27.24 12.70
C THR A 90 -16.32 26.15 13.56
N THR A 91 -16.91 24.97 13.56
CA THR A 91 -16.26 23.76 14.02
C THR A 91 -15.02 23.55 13.15
N SER A 92 -13.87 24.00 13.65
CA SER A 92 -12.55 23.71 13.09
C SER A 92 -12.38 22.20 13.00
N SER A 93 -12.49 21.64 11.80
CA SER A 93 -11.71 20.45 11.45
C SER A 93 -10.26 20.84 11.63
N ALA A 94 -9.64 20.33 12.69
CA ALA A 94 -8.21 20.48 12.89
C ALA A 94 -7.49 19.81 11.71
N THR A 95 -7.04 20.61 10.76
CA THR A 95 -5.91 20.24 9.91
C THR A 95 -4.75 19.94 10.85
N PRO A 96 -4.16 18.73 10.81
CA PRO A 96 -2.97 18.46 11.61
C PRO A 96 -1.92 19.52 11.27
N GLU A 97 -1.44 20.25 12.28
CA GLU A 97 -0.32 21.16 12.08
C GLU A 97 0.90 20.35 11.61
N PRO A 98 1.70 20.84 10.64
CA PRO A 98 2.88 20.15 10.17
C PRO A 98 3.88 20.03 11.33
N SER A 99 3.87 18.88 12.00
CA SER A 99 4.78 18.54 13.07
C SER A 99 6.01 17.87 12.46
N GLY A 100 6.88 18.66 11.83
CA GLY A 100 8.10 18.13 11.21
C GLY A 100 8.87 19.23 10.50
N SER A 101 10.19 19.25 10.64
CA SER A 101 11.02 20.03 9.74
C SER A 101 10.95 19.39 8.36
N CYS A 102 10.64 20.17 7.32
CA CYS A 102 10.67 19.67 5.96
C CYS A 102 12.01 19.03 5.59
N GLY A 103 11.97 18.00 4.76
CA GLY A 103 13.11 17.51 4.03
C GLY A 103 13.74 18.60 3.14
N THR A 104 15.03 18.44 2.85
CA THR A 104 15.78 19.39 2.02
C THR A 104 16.13 18.84 0.64
N GLU A 105 15.86 17.55 0.42
CA GLU A 105 16.24 16.87 -0.80
C GLU A 105 15.30 17.18 -1.96
N SER A 106 15.87 17.26 -3.16
CA SER A 106 15.06 17.34 -4.38
C SER A 106 14.34 16.01 -4.62
N ALA A 107 13.18 16.06 -5.29
CA ALA A 107 12.40 14.86 -5.63
C ALA A 107 13.24 13.78 -6.34
N LYS A 108 14.05 14.19 -7.32
CA LYS A 108 14.94 13.27 -8.04
C LYS A 108 15.96 12.60 -7.10
N LYS A 109 16.59 13.38 -6.23
CA LYS A 109 17.57 12.83 -5.28
C LYS A 109 16.92 11.89 -4.27
N ALA A 110 15.74 12.23 -3.75
CA ALA A 110 14.99 11.37 -2.84
C ALA A 110 14.62 10.02 -3.48
N VAL A 111 14.25 10.02 -4.77
CA VAL A 111 13.99 8.79 -5.54
C VAL A 111 15.28 8.01 -5.78
N ASP A 112 16.33 8.66 -6.31
CA ASP A 112 17.58 8.01 -6.66
C ASP A 112 18.24 7.33 -5.44
N ASP A 113 18.21 7.99 -4.26
CA ASP A 113 18.77 7.46 -3.01
C ASP A 113 18.01 6.22 -2.48
N ASN A 114 16.77 6.01 -2.92
CA ASN A 114 15.89 4.95 -2.42
C ASN A 114 15.51 3.90 -3.48
N LEU A 115 16.02 4.03 -4.71
CA LEU A 115 15.62 3.16 -5.83
C LEU A 115 15.96 1.68 -5.59
N ASP A 116 17.07 1.41 -4.90
CA ASP A 116 17.50 0.05 -4.51
C ASP A 116 16.52 -0.62 -3.53
N ASN A 117 15.67 0.15 -2.84
CA ASN A 117 14.68 -0.34 -1.89
C ASN A 117 13.29 -0.55 -2.53
N VAL A 118 13.15 -0.31 -3.84
CA VAL A 118 11.88 -0.46 -4.56
C VAL A 118 11.76 -1.91 -5.07
N PRO A 119 10.73 -2.67 -4.66
CA PRO A 119 10.63 -4.09 -5.00
C PRO A 119 10.19 -4.33 -6.45
N GLY A 120 10.47 -5.55 -6.95
CA GLY A 120 9.84 -6.12 -8.12
C GLY A 120 10.62 -6.04 -9.44
N VAL A 121 11.87 -5.58 -9.40
CA VAL A 121 12.82 -5.64 -10.51
C VAL A 121 14.17 -6.14 -10.03
N ASP A 122 14.92 -6.83 -10.89
CA ASP A 122 16.26 -7.35 -10.56
C ASP A 122 17.34 -6.25 -10.59
N ASP A 123 17.13 -5.21 -11.38
CA ASP A 123 18.02 -4.07 -11.57
C ASP A 123 17.23 -2.77 -11.38
N PRO A 124 17.51 -1.97 -10.34
CA PRO A 124 16.83 -0.71 -10.06
C PRO A 124 16.88 0.29 -11.22
N SER A 125 17.88 0.22 -12.10
CA SER A 125 17.98 1.08 -13.29
C SER A 125 16.88 0.84 -14.33
N MET A 126 16.10 -0.24 -14.20
CA MET A 126 14.92 -0.48 -15.03
C MET A 126 13.76 0.47 -14.71
N TRP A 127 13.77 1.10 -13.54
CA TRP A 127 12.76 2.09 -13.17
C TRP A 127 13.00 3.41 -13.91
N THR A 128 11.93 3.93 -14.49
CA THR A 128 11.86 5.31 -14.99
C THR A 128 10.85 6.08 -14.15
N ILE A 129 11.15 7.34 -13.85
CA ILE A 129 10.24 8.23 -13.12
C ILE A 129 9.17 8.73 -14.10
N ASP A 130 7.89 8.54 -13.78
CA ASP A 130 6.78 9.02 -14.62
C ASP A 130 6.58 10.54 -14.41
N ASP A 131 6.54 10.98 -13.15
CA ASP A 131 6.36 12.38 -12.77
C ASP A 131 6.95 12.63 -11.36
N LEU A 132 7.43 13.85 -11.12
CA LEU A 132 7.96 14.33 -9.83
C LEU A 132 7.07 15.38 -9.17
N ASP A 133 6.05 15.90 -9.85
CA ASP A 133 5.20 16.98 -9.32
C ASP A 133 4.37 16.56 -8.10
N THR A 134 4.26 15.26 -7.83
CA THR A 134 3.55 14.70 -6.67
C THR A 134 4.44 14.54 -5.43
N TYR A 135 5.75 14.77 -5.55
CA TYR A 135 6.68 14.82 -4.43
C TYR A 135 6.69 16.20 -3.79
N ASP A 136 6.61 16.23 -2.46
CA ASP A 136 6.76 17.43 -1.65
C ASP A 136 7.52 17.04 -0.38
N PRO A 137 8.70 17.63 -0.12
CA PRO A 137 9.49 17.32 1.07
C PRO A 137 8.93 17.93 2.37
N CYS A 138 7.85 18.71 2.31
CA CYS A 138 7.14 19.25 3.47
C CYS A 138 5.77 18.59 3.70
N ALA A 139 5.35 17.66 2.84
CA ALA A 139 4.02 17.08 2.92
C ALA A 139 4.00 15.89 3.89
N ALA A 140 2.91 15.83 4.67
CA ALA A 140 2.64 14.69 5.55
C ALA A 140 2.55 13.37 4.76
N LEU A 141 2.10 13.40 3.51
CA LEU A 141 2.24 12.28 2.58
C LEU A 141 2.43 12.80 1.15
N SER A 142 3.54 12.44 0.51
CA SER A 142 3.79 12.66 -0.91
C SER A 142 4.18 11.35 -1.60
N TRP A 143 4.19 11.32 -2.92
CA TRP A 143 4.49 10.10 -3.67
C TRP A 143 5.22 10.38 -4.99
N VAL A 144 5.86 9.35 -5.54
CA VAL A 144 6.40 9.35 -6.91
C VAL A 144 6.03 8.04 -7.59
N THR A 145 5.59 8.11 -8.85
CA THR A 145 5.28 6.92 -9.65
C THR A 145 6.47 6.54 -10.53
N LEU A 146 6.83 5.26 -10.49
CA LEU A 146 7.86 4.65 -11.30
C LEU A 146 7.23 3.70 -12.33
N SER A 147 7.81 3.64 -13.52
CA SER A 147 7.46 2.72 -14.61
C SER A 147 8.60 1.76 -14.92
N GLY A 148 8.27 0.47 -14.97
CA GLY A 148 9.13 -0.60 -15.49
C GLY A 148 8.69 -0.97 -16.90
N GLY A 149 9.30 -0.35 -17.91
CA GLY A 149 8.97 -0.50 -19.33
C GLY A 149 8.22 0.71 -19.93
N GLY A 150 7.78 0.58 -21.18
CA GLY A 150 7.27 1.72 -21.98
C GLY A 150 5.88 1.55 -22.59
N THR A 151 5.07 0.59 -22.13
CA THR A 151 3.69 0.41 -22.63
C THR A 151 2.66 0.84 -21.58
N GLY A 152 1.41 1.05 -22.00
CA GLY A 152 0.33 1.39 -21.07
C GLY A 152 0.01 0.30 -20.04
N SER A 153 0.46 -0.93 -20.26
CA SER A 153 0.32 -2.07 -19.34
C SER A 153 1.62 -2.42 -18.61
N SER A 154 2.66 -1.59 -18.74
CA SER A 154 3.92 -1.77 -18.02
C SER A 154 3.68 -1.75 -16.51
N ILE A 155 4.55 -2.42 -15.76
CA ILE A 155 4.48 -2.41 -14.30
C ILE A 155 4.72 -1.01 -13.77
N ARG A 156 4.07 -0.72 -12.65
CA ARG A 156 4.13 0.54 -11.94
C ARG A 156 4.36 0.28 -10.47
N GLN A 157 5.08 1.21 -9.87
CA GLN A 157 5.27 1.24 -8.44
C GLN A 157 5.17 2.68 -7.93
N GLN A 158 4.54 2.88 -6.78
CA GLN A 158 4.46 4.21 -6.17
C GLN A 158 5.26 4.23 -4.88
N MET A 159 6.32 5.04 -4.87
CA MET A 159 7.12 5.36 -3.69
C MET A 159 6.34 6.36 -2.84
N LEU A 160 6.30 6.14 -1.52
CA LEU A 160 5.64 7.01 -0.55
C LEU A 160 6.69 7.75 0.28
N PHE A 161 6.42 9.01 0.60
CA PHE A 161 7.30 9.85 1.40
C PHE A 161 6.52 10.65 2.45
N HIS A 162 7.14 10.94 3.58
CA HIS A 162 6.64 11.86 4.62
C HIS A 162 7.76 12.82 4.97
N ASP A 163 7.51 14.13 4.83
CA ASP A 163 8.52 15.18 5.06
C ASP A 163 9.86 14.91 4.33
N GLY A 164 9.76 14.28 3.15
CA GLY A 164 10.90 13.90 2.30
C GLY A 164 11.56 12.56 2.64
N ASP A 165 11.22 11.94 3.77
CA ASP A 165 11.70 10.62 4.16
C ASP A 165 10.93 9.52 3.43
N TYR A 166 11.65 8.53 2.91
CA TYR A 166 11.05 7.40 2.18
C TYR A 166 10.39 6.41 3.13
N LEU A 167 9.11 6.11 2.87
CA LEU A 167 8.26 5.23 3.68
C LEU A 167 8.05 3.84 3.08
N GLY A 168 8.58 3.58 1.89
CA GLY A 168 8.29 2.35 1.14
C GLY A 168 7.38 2.58 -0.05
N THR A 169 6.65 1.55 -0.45
CA THR A 169 5.83 1.57 -1.67
C THR A 169 4.40 1.12 -1.41
N THR A 170 3.44 1.60 -2.21
CA THR A 170 2.01 1.29 -2.01
C THR A 170 1.69 -0.20 -2.00
N THR A 171 2.47 -1.04 -2.70
CA THR A 171 2.28 -2.49 -2.76
C THR A 171 3.63 -3.21 -2.74
N SER A 172 3.68 -4.41 -2.15
CA SER A 172 4.89 -5.23 -2.09
C SER A 172 5.38 -5.73 -3.46
N THR A 173 4.47 -5.79 -4.43
CA THR A 173 4.74 -6.18 -5.81
C THR A 173 4.26 -5.08 -6.76
N PRO A 174 5.02 -4.73 -7.82
CA PRO A 174 4.56 -3.81 -8.85
C PRO A 174 3.30 -4.30 -9.55
N ILE A 175 2.40 -3.37 -9.86
CA ILE A 175 1.13 -3.68 -10.52
C ILE A 175 1.20 -3.14 -11.95
N GLY A 176 0.69 -3.90 -12.92
CA GLY A 176 0.56 -3.41 -14.30
C GLY A 176 -0.36 -2.19 -14.38
N PHE A 177 -0.20 -1.39 -15.43
CA PHE A 177 -1.00 -0.20 -15.71
C PHE A 177 -0.74 0.98 -14.78
N HIS A 178 -0.89 2.20 -15.32
CA HIS A 178 -0.77 3.43 -14.54
C HIS A 178 -1.82 3.48 -13.42
N PRO A 179 -1.43 3.64 -12.14
CA PRO A 179 -2.39 3.86 -11.07
C PRO A 179 -3.06 5.22 -11.24
N ALA A 180 -4.37 5.28 -11.01
CA ALA A 180 -5.06 6.57 -10.90
C ALA A 180 -5.03 7.01 -9.43
N THR A 181 -4.14 7.94 -9.10
CA THR A 181 -3.92 8.41 -7.73
C THR A 181 -4.47 9.81 -7.55
N VAL A 182 -5.24 10.00 -6.49
CA VAL A 182 -5.80 11.30 -6.10
C VAL A 182 -5.43 11.59 -4.65
N ARG A 183 -5.08 12.85 -4.37
CA ARG A 183 -4.89 13.32 -3.00
C ARG A 183 -6.25 13.52 -2.34
N LEU A 184 -6.44 12.92 -1.16
CA LEU A 184 -7.66 13.10 -0.35
C LEU A 184 -7.47 14.17 0.73
N SER A 185 -6.27 14.23 1.31
CA SER A 185 -5.85 15.22 2.31
C SER A 185 -4.32 15.37 2.27
N ASP A 186 -3.76 16.22 3.14
CA ASP A 186 -2.31 16.38 3.25
C ASP A 186 -1.59 15.08 3.63
N SER A 187 -2.25 14.24 4.45
CA SER A 187 -1.72 12.97 4.96
C SER A 187 -2.32 11.73 4.27
N SER A 188 -3.15 11.86 3.23
CA SER A 188 -3.83 10.70 2.64
C SER A 188 -4.01 10.78 1.13
N ILE A 189 -3.85 9.63 0.47
CA ILE A 189 -4.10 9.44 -0.96
C ILE A 189 -5.04 8.25 -1.20
N GLN A 190 -5.80 8.30 -2.29
CA GLN A 190 -6.52 7.16 -2.83
C GLN A 190 -5.86 6.74 -4.13
N VAL A 191 -5.59 5.44 -4.25
CA VAL A 191 -5.02 4.81 -5.44
C VAL A 191 -6.04 3.85 -6.02
N THR A 192 -6.39 4.06 -7.29
CA THR A 192 -7.19 3.11 -8.06
C THR A 192 -6.28 2.32 -8.99
N TYR A 193 -6.14 1.03 -8.70
CA TYR A 193 -5.37 0.10 -9.52
C TYR A 193 -6.23 -0.47 -10.64
N THR A 194 -5.64 -0.61 -11.83
CA THR A 194 -6.23 -1.34 -12.95
C THR A 194 -5.57 -2.72 -13.06
N TYR A 195 -6.37 -3.76 -13.32
CA TYR A 195 -5.86 -5.10 -13.57
C TYR A 195 -6.73 -5.84 -14.59
N THR A 196 -6.18 -6.87 -15.22
CA THR A 196 -6.94 -7.74 -16.12
C THR A 196 -7.74 -8.76 -15.32
N ARG A 197 -9.03 -8.92 -15.64
CA ARG A 197 -9.83 -10.03 -15.12
C ARG A 197 -9.55 -11.30 -15.91
N GLY A 198 -10.01 -12.43 -15.39
CA GLY A 198 -9.86 -13.73 -16.04
C GLY A 198 -10.38 -13.71 -17.49
N GLY A 199 -9.50 -14.02 -18.43
CA GLY A 199 -9.81 -14.06 -19.87
C GLY A 199 -9.72 -12.72 -20.61
N GLU A 200 -9.40 -11.62 -19.94
CA GLU A 200 -9.19 -10.32 -20.58
C GLU A 200 -7.79 -10.21 -21.19
N SER A 201 -7.69 -9.45 -22.29
CA SER A 201 -6.40 -8.95 -22.79
C SER A 201 -5.96 -7.71 -22.01
N ASN A 202 -4.69 -7.31 -22.13
CA ASN A 202 -4.22 -6.06 -21.52
C ASN A 202 -4.95 -4.82 -22.07
N ALA A 203 -5.37 -4.85 -23.33
CA ALA A 203 -6.10 -3.74 -23.94
C ALA A 203 -7.52 -3.60 -23.36
N ASP A 204 -8.07 -4.69 -22.82
CA ASP A 204 -9.45 -4.76 -22.31
C ASP A 204 -9.52 -4.76 -20.78
N ALA A 205 -8.42 -4.42 -20.08
CA ALA A 205 -8.30 -4.51 -18.64
C ALA A 205 -9.40 -3.72 -17.90
N SER A 206 -10.38 -4.43 -17.35
CA SER A 206 -11.57 -3.83 -16.73
C SER A 206 -11.57 -3.91 -15.20
N GLY A 207 -10.67 -4.70 -14.61
CA GLY A 207 -10.52 -4.83 -13.17
C GLY A 207 -10.13 -3.51 -12.52
N ARG A 208 -10.76 -3.18 -11.39
CA ARG A 208 -10.44 -2.02 -10.55
C ARG A 208 -10.38 -2.45 -9.10
N ALA A 209 -9.39 -1.95 -8.36
CA ALA A 209 -9.27 -2.09 -6.91
C ALA A 209 -8.88 -0.73 -6.33
N VAL A 210 -9.60 -0.29 -5.30
CA VAL A 210 -9.42 1.05 -4.71
C VAL A 210 -8.81 0.90 -3.33
N SER A 211 -7.63 1.49 -3.14
CA SER A 211 -6.92 1.53 -1.86
C SER A 211 -6.76 2.97 -1.38
N VAL A 212 -6.76 3.15 -0.06
CA VAL A 212 -6.43 4.42 0.60
C VAL A 212 -5.21 4.19 1.47
N TYR A 213 -4.24 5.10 1.34
CA TYR A 213 -3.00 5.12 2.14
C TYR A 213 -2.98 6.43 2.92
N SER A 214 -2.81 6.33 4.23
CA SER A 214 -2.81 7.47 5.13
C SER A 214 -1.60 7.44 6.06
N TRP A 215 -0.89 8.55 6.21
CA TRP A 215 0.15 8.69 7.22
C TRP A 215 -0.47 8.68 8.61
N ASN A 216 0.03 7.81 9.48
CA ASN A 216 -0.32 7.69 10.89
C ASN A 216 0.83 8.23 11.75
N PRO A 217 0.65 9.39 12.40
CA PRO A 217 1.69 10.00 13.23
C PRO A 217 1.93 9.25 14.55
N ASP A 218 0.96 8.46 15.04
CA ASP A 218 1.11 7.72 16.29
C ASP A 218 2.05 6.51 16.13
N THR A 219 2.09 5.93 14.93
CA THR A 219 2.93 4.76 14.62
C THR A 219 4.06 5.06 13.65
N GLU A 220 4.18 6.32 13.20
CA GLU A 220 5.14 6.79 12.19
C GLU A 220 5.16 5.88 10.96
N SER A 221 3.96 5.55 10.46
CA SER A 221 3.78 4.55 9.40
C SER A 221 2.59 4.87 8.51
N ILE A 222 2.44 4.15 7.40
CA ILE A 222 1.27 4.22 6.53
C ILE A 222 0.21 3.22 7.00
N ASP A 223 -1.00 3.69 7.24
CA ASP A 223 -2.17 2.84 7.33
C ASP A 223 -2.78 2.63 5.94
N HIS A 224 -3.09 1.37 5.62
CA HIS A 224 -3.78 0.97 4.40
C HIS A 224 -5.21 0.52 4.70
N SER A 225 -6.14 0.95 3.85
CA SER A 225 -7.51 0.44 3.81
C SER A 225 -8.01 0.28 2.37
N GLY A 226 -9.10 -0.45 2.19
CA GLY A 226 -9.66 -0.75 0.87
C GLY A 226 -9.12 -2.04 0.27
N GLU A 227 -9.15 -2.12 -1.05
CA GLU A 227 -8.91 -3.34 -1.82
C GLU A 227 -7.60 -3.25 -2.60
N TRP A 228 -6.82 -4.34 -2.57
CA TRP A 228 -5.74 -4.60 -3.52
C TRP A 228 -6.25 -5.42 -4.71
N PRO A 229 -5.58 -5.34 -5.89
CA PRO A 229 -5.83 -6.28 -6.97
C PRO A 229 -5.70 -7.73 -6.49
N PRO A 230 -6.42 -8.69 -7.09
CA PRO A 230 -6.35 -10.09 -6.70
C PRO A 230 -4.92 -10.63 -6.71
N GLY A 231 -4.52 -11.32 -5.63
CA GLY A 231 -3.20 -11.93 -5.50
C GLY A 231 -2.07 -10.98 -5.09
N ILE A 232 -2.40 -9.72 -4.79
CA ILE A 232 -1.45 -8.73 -4.28
C ILE A 232 -1.73 -8.44 -2.80
N GLY A 233 -0.66 -8.41 -2.01
CA GLY A 233 -0.64 -7.95 -0.64
C GLY A 233 0.62 -8.28 0.13
#